data_AF-A0A5S4G1M8-F1
#
_entry.id   AF-A0A5S4G1M8-F1
#
_cell.length_a   1.000
_cell.length_b   1.000
_cell.length_c   1.000
_cell.angle_alpha   90.00
_cell.angle_beta   90.00
_cell.angle_gamma   90.00
#
_symmetry.space_group_name_H-M   'P 1'
#
loop_
_entity.id
_entity.type
_entity.pdbx_description
1 polymer ?
#
loop_
_entity_poly.entity_id
_entity_poly.type
_entity_poly.pdbx_seq_one_letter_code
_entity_poly.pdbx_strand_id
1 'polypeptide(L)'
;MATTISKPAMDTGVGKAARTPVDYVWAAARIAIGWIFLWAFLDKTFGWGFATPANRAWIEGGSPTTGFLKGTGENALGGFFSGLAGQGWVDWLFMAG
;
A
#
# COMPACT_ATOMS: atom_id res chain seq x y z
N MET A 1 -34.10 11.25 56.39
CA MET A 1 -33.98 12.08 55.18
C MET A 1 -32.92 11.43 54.30
N ALA A 2 -33.31 10.82 53.18
CA ALA A 2 -32.40 10.18 52.24
C ALA A 2 -32.48 10.95 50.92
N THR A 3 -31.42 11.65 50.57
CA THR A 3 -31.29 12.37 49.30
C THR A 3 -30.81 11.39 48.25
N THR A 4 -31.71 10.94 47.38
CA THR A 4 -31.37 10.11 46.21
C THR A 4 -30.64 10.98 45.19
N ILE A 5 -29.37 10.70 44.95
CA ILE A 5 -28.58 11.32 43.87
C ILE A 5 -29.04 10.71 42.54
N SER A 6 -29.67 11.51 41.69
CA SER A 6 -29.97 11.13 40.31
C SER A 6 -28.68 11.04 39.51
N LYS A 7 -28.25 9.82 39.20
CA LYS A 7 -27.18 9.53 38.25
C LYS A 7 -27.67 9.96 36.85
N PRO A 8 -26.96 10.85 36.13
CA PRO A 8 -27.32 11.12 34.75
C PRO A 8 -27.07 9.84 33.96
N ALA A 9 -28.14 9.25 33.43
CA ALA A 9 -28.02 8.25 32.39
C ALA A 9 -27.39 8.97 31.19
N MET A 10 -26.09 8.74 30.99
CA MET A 10 -25.45 9.03 29.72
C MET A 10 -26.07 8.07 28.72
N ASP A 11 -27.20 8.47 28.12
CA ASP A 11 -27.70 7.86 26.91
C ASP A 11 -26.66 8.15 25.82
N THR A 12 -25.63 7.32 25.78
CA THR A 12 -24.80 7.14 24.60
C THR A 12 -25.65 6.38 23.59
N GLY A 13 -26.73 7.00 23.14
CA GLY A 13 -27.35 6.70 21.88
C GLY A 13 -26.32 7.04 20.81
N VAL A 14 -25.40 6.10 20.55
CA VAL A 14 -24.72 6.03 19.26
C VAL A 14 -25.84 5.72 18.29
N GLY A 15 -26.59 6.75 17.89
CA GLY A 15 -27.55 6.67 16.82
C GLY A 15 -26.79 6.02 15.68
N LYS A 16 -27.30 4.88 15.21
CA LYS A 16 -26.72 4.11 14.11
C LYS A 16 -26.47 5.10 12.98
N ALA A 17 -25.24 5.60 12.85
CA ALA A 17 -24.94 6.66 11.90
C ALA A 17 -25.41 6.11 10.55
N ALA A 18 -26.43 6.76 9.97
CA ALA A 18 -27.02 6.29 8.74
C ALA A 18 -25.90 6.35 7.71
N ARG A 19 -25.32 5.19 7.37
CA ARG A 19 -24.19 5.12 6.45
C ARG A 19 -24.61 5.80 5.17
N THR A 20 -23.99 6.92 4.89
CA THR A 20 -24.29 7.69 3.71
C THR A 20 -23.71 6.93 2.51
N PRO A 21 -24.28 7.07 1.30
CA PRO A 21 -23.66 6.53 0.09
C PRO A 21 -22.19 6.94 -0.07
N VAL A 22 -21.83 8.12 0.43
CA VAL A 22 -20.47 8.66 0.45
C VAL A 22 -19.52 7.79 1.29
N ASP A 23 -19.97 7.21 2.40
CA ASP A 23 -19.14 6.33 3.24
C ASP A 23 -18.73 5.06 2.50
N TYR A 24 -19.63 4.49 1.70
CA TYR A 24 -19.34 3.32 0.86
C TYR A 24 -18.39 3.65 -0.28
N VAL A 25 -18.56 4.82 -0.92
CA VAL A 25 -17.64 5.30 -1.96
C VAL A 25 -16.23 5.47 -1.38
N TRP A 26 -16.10 6.05 -0.19
CA TRP A 26 -14.81 6.20 0.49
C TRP A 26 -14.19 4.88 0.91
N ALA A 27 -15.00 3.90 1.33
CA ALA A 27 -14.50 2.56 1.63
C ALA A 27 -14.00 1.86 0.35
N ALA A 28 -14.79 1.92 -0.72
CA ALA A 28 -14.42 1.34 -2.02
C ALA A 28 -13.15 1.99 -2.59
N ALA A 29 -13.00 3.32 -2.49
CA ALA A 29 -11.80 4.02 -2.95
C ALA A 29 -10.54 3.55 -2.20
N ARG A 30 -10.61 3.38 -0.88
CA ARG A 30 -9.48 2.85 -0.09
C ARG A 30 -9.11 1.43 -0.50
N ILE A 31 -10.11 0.57 -0.67
CA ILE A 31 -9.91 -0.81 -1.11
C ILE A 31 -9.32 -0.83 -2.53
N ALA A 32 -9.83 0.00 -3.44
CA ALA A 32 -9.34 0.08 -4.82
C ALA A 32 -7.87 0.53 -4.88
N ILE A 33 -7.48 1.54 -4.10
CA ILE A 33 -6.08 1.97 -4.00
C ILE A 33 -5.20 0.82 -3.50
N GLY A 34 -5.58 0.16 -2.40
CA GLY A 34 -4.84 -0.99 -1.88
C GLY A 34 -4.77 -2.15 -2.89
N TRP A 35 -5.86 -2.39 -3.62
CA TRP A 35 -5.93 -3.41 -4.67
C TRP A 35 -5.00 -3.13 -5.84
N ILE A 36 -4.87 -1.86 -6.27
CA ILE A 36 -3.94 -1.46 -7.32
C ILE A 36 -2.49 -1.74 -6.90
N PHE A 37 -2.11 -1.38 -5.66
CA PHE A 37 -0.77 -1.68 -5.14
C PHE A 37 -0.51 -3.17 -4.98
N LEU A 38 -1.50 -3.92 -4.47
CA LEU A 38 -1.41 -5.39 -4.35
C LEU A 38 -1.23 -6.04 -5.72
N TRP A 39 -1.99 -5.59 -6.73
CA TRP A 39 -1.84 -6.10 -8.08
C TRP A 39 -0.46 -5.79 -8.67
N ALA A 40 0.06 -4.58 -8.47
CA ALA A 40 1.40 -4.22 -8.93
C ALA A 40 2.49 -5.08 -8.28
N PHE A 41 2.34 -5.42 -6.99
CA PHE A 41 3.23 -6.36 -6.30
C PHE A 41 3.15 -7.76 -6.91
N LEU A 42 1.95 -8.28 -7.14
CA LEU A 42 1.75 -9.61 -7.72
C LEU A 42 2.30 -9.68 -9.15
N ASP A 43 2.06 -8.67 -9.99
CA ASP A 43 2.60 -8.61 -11.36
C ASP A 43 4.13 -8.57 -11.36
N LYS A 44 4.78 -7.79 -10.48
CA LYS A 44 6.25 -7.79 -10.38
C LYS A 44 6.81 -9.09 -9.81
N THR A 45 6.06 -9.76 -8.93
CA THR A 45 6.49 -11.01 -8.31
C THR A 45 6.43 -12.16 -9.30
N PHE A 46 5.30 -12.32 -9.99
CA PHE A 46 5.03 -13.47 -10.86
C PHE A 46 5.27 -13.19 -12.35
N GLY A 47 5.32 -11.93 -12.78
CA GLY A 47 5.55 -11.57 -14.18
C GLY A 47 4.42 -11.97 -15.12
N TRP A 48 3.17 -11.64 -14.77
CA TRP A 48 1.99 -11.96 -15.60
C TRP A 48 1.90 -11.17 -16.92
N GLY A 49 2.89 -10.34 -17.24
CA GLY A 49 3.00 -9.66 -18.53
C GLY A 49 2.15 -8.40 -18.65
N PHE A 50 1.54 -7.91 -17.56
CA PHE A 50 0.76 -6.67 -17.60
C PHE A 50 1.68 -5.44 -17.63
N ALA A 51 2.64 -5.39 -16.72
CA ALA A 51 3.73 -4.42 -16.75
C ALA A 51 5.11 -5.11 -16.71
N THR A 52 5.19 -6.29 -16.11
CA THR A 52 6.41 -7.07 -15.93
C THR A 52 6.37 -8.31 -16.82
N PRO A 53 7.22 -8.43 -17.85
CA PRO A 53 7.34 -9.68 -18.60
C PRO A 53 7.86 -10.80 -17.70
N ALA A 54 7.47 -12.06 -17.98
CA ALA A 54 7.84 -13.21 -17.16
C ALA A 54 9.35 -13.28 -16.85
N ASN A 55 10.20 -13.01 -17.85
CA ASN A 55 11.67 -13.02 -17.71
C ASN A 55 12.27 -11.92 -16.80
N ARG A 56 11.45 -11.00 -16.29
CA ARG A 56 11.83 -9.99 -15.30
C ARG A 56 11.08 -10.15 -13.99
N ALA A 57 10.32 -11.23 -13.83
CA ALA A 57 9.65 -11.56 -12.58
C ALA A 57 10.68 -11.71 -11.45
N TRP A 58 10.29 -11.32 -10.25
CA TRP A 58 11.16 -11.43 -9.10
C TRP A 58 11.51 -12.90 -8.78
N ILE A 59 10.55 -13.81 -8.95
CA ILE A 59 10.77 -15.26 -8.77
C ILE A 59 11.74 -15.85 -9.80
N GLU A 60 11.90 -15.22 -10.96
CA GLU A 60 12.87 -15.62 -12.00
C GLU A 60 14.25 -14.96 -11.81
N GLY A 61 14.45 -14.25 -10.70
CA GLY A 61 15.70 -13.55 -10.38
C GLY A 61 15.78 -12.13 -10.94
N GLY A 62 14.69 -11.60 -11.48
CA GLY A 62 14.58 -10.19 -11.85
C GLY A 62 14.62 -9.29 -10.61
N SER A 63 15.28 -8.13 -10.71
CA SER A 63 15.33 -7.15 -9.62
C SER A 63 14.31 -6.01 -9.86
N PRO A 64 13.30 -5.86 -9.00
CA PRO A 64 12.31 -4.78 -9.07
C PRO A 64 12.95 -3.39 -9.01
N THR A 65 13.99 -3.21 -8.18
CA THR A 65 14.65 -1.92 -7.99
C THR A 65 15.61 -1.58 -9.12
N THR A 66 16.11 -2.57 -9.86
CA THR A 66 16.99 -2.32 -11.01
C THR A 66 16.29 -1.52 -12.11
N GLY A 67 15.02 -1.79 -12.39
CA GLY A 67 14.24 -1.02 -13.37
C GLY A 67 13.82 0.36 -12.86
N PHE A 68 13.54 0.49 -11.56
CA PHE A 68 13.04 1.72 -10.96
C PHE A 68 14.15 2.72 -10.60
N LEU A 69 15.25 2.24 -10.01
CA LEU A 69 16.31 3.08 -9.47
C LEU A 69 17.40 3.39 -10.50
N LYS A 70 17.74 2.50 -11.44
CA LYS A 70 18.70 2.86 -12.52
C LYS A 70 18.16 3.93 -13.47
N GLY A 71 16.85 4.10 -13.57
CA GLY A 71 16.23 5.20 -14.34
C GLY A 71 16.54 6.58 -13.77
N THR A 72 17.05 6.68 -12.55
CA THR A 72 17.38 7.95 -11.88
C THR A 72 18.79 8.47 -12.17
N GLY A 73 19.55 7.81 -13.05
CA GLY A 73 20.98 8.06 -13.31
C GLY A 73 21.38 9.50 -13.63
N GLU A 74 20.45 10.36 -14.05
CA GLU A 74 20.71 11.78 -14.35
C GLU A 74 20.47 12.74 -13.17
N ASN A 75 19.97 12.26 -12.04
CA ASN A 75 19.66 13.09 -10.88
C ASN A 75 20.85 13.18 -9.90
N ALA A 76 20.90 14.23 -9.08
CA ALA A 76 22.00 14.49 -8.13
C ALA A 76 22.29 13.32 -7.16
N LEU A 77 21.32 12.42 -6.93
CA LEU A 77 21.46 11.21 -6.11
C LEU A 77 21.48 9.90 -6.93
N GLY A 78 21.50 9.98 -8.26
CA GLY A 78 21.37 8.84 -9.17
C GLY A 78 22.47 7.79 -8.99
N GLY A 79 23.71 8.22 -8.68
CA GLY A 79 24.82 7.30 -8.38
C GLY A 79 24.60 6.51 -7.08
N PHE A 80 24.02 7.13 -6.06
CA PHE A 80 23.68 6.47 -4.80
C PHE A 80 22.56 5.45 -4.99
N PHE A 81 21.47 5.83 -5.65
CA PHE A 81 20.35 4.92 -5.93
C PHE A 81 20.71 3.81 -6.91
N SER A 82 21.57 4.07 -7.90
CA SER A 82 22.08 3.06 -8.81
C SER A 82 22.99 2.04 -8.13
N GLY A 83 23.73 2.43 -7.08
CA GLY A 83 24.53 1.52 -6.26
C GLY A 83 23.69 0.62 -5.34
N LEU A 84 22.49 1.07 -4.97
CA LEU A 84 21.51 0.30 -4.19
C LEU A 84 20.60 -0.58 -5.08
N ALA A 85 20.47 -0.22 -6.36
CA ALA A 85 19.67 -0.96 -7.32
C ALA A 85 20.22 -2.38 -7.52
N GLY A 86 19.36 -3.39 -7.43
CA GLY A 86 19.77 -4.80 -7.59
C GLY A 86 20.26 -5.47 -6.31
N GLN A 87 20.31 -4.76 -5.19
CA GLN A 87 20.57 -5.40 -3.90
C GLN A 87 19.32 -6.14 -3.42
N GLY A 88 19.45 -7.44 -3.14
CA GLY A 88 18.31 -8.29 -2.77
C GLY A 88 17.50 -7.75 -1.58
N TRP A 89 18.15 -7.17 -0.56
CA TRP A 89 17.43 -6.56 0.57
C TRP A 89 16.68 -5.28 0.19
N VAL A 90 17.19 -4.50 -0.77
CA VAL A 90 16.50 -3.30 -1.29
C VAL A 90 15.31 -3.74 -2.12
N ASP A 91 15.43 -4.82 -2.89
CA ASP A 91 14.32 -5.44 -3.62
C ASP A 91 13.22 -5.91 -2.67
N TRP A 92 13.58 -6.56 -1.55
CA TRP A 92 12.64 -6.92 -0.49
C TRP A 92 11.97 -5.70 0.16
N LEU A 93 12.73 -4.66 0.49
CA LEU A 93 12.19 -3.44 1.10
C LEU A 93 11.23 -2.71 0.15
N PHE A 94 11.62 -2.62 -1.13
CA PHE A 94 10.84 -2.02 -2.19
C PHE A 94 9.56 -2.81 -2.49
N MET A 95 9.61 -4.13 -2.36
CA MET A 95 8.45 -5.00 -2.47
C MET A 95 7.53 -4.93 -1.23
N ALA A 96 8.08 -4.65 -0.05
CA ALA A 96 7.29 -4.48 1.17
C ALA A 96 6.48 -3.17 1.20
N GLY A 97 6.88 -2.16 0.41
CA GLY A 97 6.22 -0.86 0.31
C GLY A 97 6.90 0.23 1.12
#